data_AF-A0A1F9VF88-F1
#
_entry.id   AF-A0A1F9VF88-F1
#
_cell.length_a   1.000
_cell.length_b   1.000
_cell.length_c   1.000
_cell.angle_alpha   90.00
_cell.angle_beta   90.00
_cell.angle_gamma   90.00
#
_symmetry.space_group_name_H-M   'P 1'
#
loop_
_entity.id
_entity.type
_entity.pdbx_description
1 polymer ?
#
loop_
_entity_poly.entity_id
_entity_poly.type
_entity_poly.pdbx_seq_one_letter_code
_entity_poly.pdbx_strand_id
1 'polypeptide(L)'
;MKLKLYKLASLLTAVLFLAVTASARAELAPSAPDAVMDMDFHVHTYCSDGGETPETVVGKAAEAGVEFLAITDHDTMTCVSRAK
;
A
#
# COMPACT_ATOMS: atom_id res chain seq x y z
N MET A 1 -46.97 -15.24 -31.72
CA MET A 1 -46.76 -15.32 -30.26
C MET A 1 -45.30 -15.61 -29.86
N LYS A 2 -44.62 -16.58 -30.50
CA LYS A 2 -43.24 -16.99 -30.16
C LYS A 2 -42.17 -15.87 -30.24
N LEU A 3 -42.28 -14.95 -31.19
CA LEU A 3 -41.31 -13.85 -31.36
C LEU A 3 -41.30 -12.85 -30.19
N LYS A 4 -42.45 -12.61 -29.54
CA LYS A 4 -42.51 -11.78 -28.31
C LYS A 4 -41.90 -12.51 -27.11
N LEU A 5 -42.06 -13.83 -27.06
CA LEU A 5 -41.51 -14.69 -26.00
C LEU A 5 -39.97 -14.76 -26.06
N TYR A 6 -39.37 -14.90 -27.25
CA TYR A 6 -37.92 -14.90 -27.42
C TYR A 6 -37.28 -13.55 -27.10
N LYS A 7 -37.95 -12.44 -27.43
CA LYS A 7 -37.49 -11.10 -27.06
C LYS A 7 -37.51 -10.90 -25.55
N LEU A 8 -38.56 -11.38 -24.87
CA LEU A 8 -38.65 -11.31 -23.41
C LEU A 8 -37.59 -12.18 -22.74
N ALA A 9 -37.38 -13.41 -23.21
CA ALA A 9 -36.34 -14.30 -22.69
C ALA A 9 -34.94 -13.71 -22.90
N SER A 10 -34.66 -13.17 -24.10
CA SER A 10 -33.38 -12.53 -24.40
C SER A 10 -33.12 -11.28 -23.55
N LEU A 11 -34.16 -10.47 -23.33
CA LEU A 11 -34.09 -9.31 -22.43
C LEU A 11 -33.83 -9.74 -20.98
N LEU A 12 -34.49 -10.80 -20.51
CA LEU A 12 -34.30 -11.32 -19.15
C LEU A 12 -32.87 -11.83 -18.94
N THR A 13 -32.32 -12.57 -19.92
CA THR A 13 -30.93 -13.05 -19.87
C THR A 13 -29.94 -11.90 -19.89
N ALA A 14 -30.17 -10.87 -20.70
CA ALA A 14 -29.30 -9.69 -20.75
C ALA A 14 -29.32 -8.91 -19.43
N VAL A 15 -30.50 -8.73 -18.81
CA VAL A 15 -30.65 -8.08 -17.51
C VAL A 15 -29.98 -8.89 -16.41
N LEU A 16 -30.14 -10.22 -16.41
CA LEU A 16 -29.50 -11.10 -15.43
C LEU A 16 -27.98 -11.08 -15.55
N PHE A 17 -27.45 -11.12 -16.78
CA PHE A 17 -26.01 -11.01 -17.03
C PHE A 17 -25.46 -9.65 -16.57
N LEU A 18 -26.20 -8.56 -16.82
CA LEU A 18 -25.83 -7.23 -16.37
C LEU A 18 -25.85 -7.11 -14.84
N ALA A 19 -26.86 -7.69 -14.19
CA ALA A 19 -26.97 -7.69 -12.73
C ALA A 19 -25.84 -8.49 -12.07
N VAL A 20 -25.51 -9.68 -12.60
CA VAL A 20 -24.42 -10.52 -12.10
C VAL A 20 -23.06 -9.84 -12.30
N THR A 21 -22.82 -9.24 -13.46
CA THR A 21 -21.55 -8.53 -13.74
C THR A 21 -21.41 -7.26 -12.90
N ALA A 22 -22.51 -6.54 -12.62
CA ALA A 22 -22.51 -5.39 -11.71
C ALA A 22 -22.20 -5.80 -10.26
N SER A 23 -22.79 -6.90 -9.77
CA SER A 23 -22.52 -7.42 -8.42
C SER A 23 -21.06 -7.84 -8.25
N ALA A 24 -20.50 -8.58 -9.23
CA ALA A 24 -19.10 -9.00 -9.19
C ALA A 24 -18.14 -7.80 -9.17
N ARG A 25 -18.44 -6.73 -9.92
CA ARG A 25 -17.65 -5.49 -9.88
C ARG A 25 -17.70 -4.78 -8.53
N ALA A 26 -18.80 -4.87 -7.80
CA ALA A 26 -18.90 -4.28 -6.47
C ALA A 26 -18.03 -5.03 -5.43
N GLU A 27 -17.90 -6.36 -5.56
CA GLU A 27 -17.04 -7.18 -4.69
C GLU A 27 -15.55 -7.06 -5.03
N LEU A 28 -15.21 -6.74 -6.28
CA LEU A 28 -13.83 -6.47 -6.75
C LEU A 28 -13.43 -4.99 -6.67
N ALA A 29 -14.34 -4.12 -6.22
CA ALA A 29 -13.97 -2.74 -5.93
C ALA A 29 -12.93 -2.79 -4.79
N PRO A 30 -11.75 -2.19 -4.97
CA PRO A 30 -10.80 -2.13 -3.87
C PRO A 30 -11.50 -1.48 -2.69
N SER A 31 -11.45 -2.15 -1.52
CA SER A 31 -11.66 -1.44 -0.26
C SER A 31 -10.78 -0.19 -0.28
N ALA A 32 -11.22 0.89 0.38
CA ALA A 32 -10.40 2.10 0.52
C ALA A 32 -8.94 1.71 0.72
N PRO A 33 -7.99 2.30 -0.02
CA PRO A 33 -6.62 1.80 -0.05
C PRO A 33 -6.15 1.64 1.39
N ASP A 34 -5.79 0.40 1.77
CA ASP A 34 -5.07 0.20 3.02
C ASP A 34 -3.92 1.20 2.99
N ALA A 35 -3.82 2.04 4.02
CA ALA A 35 -2.81 3.08 4.05
C ALA A 35 -1.45 2.40 3.83
N VAL A 36 -0.82 2.68 2.69
CA VAL A 36 0.50 2.12 2.37
C VAL A 36 1.47 2.81 3.31
N MET A 37 1.92 2.09 4.32
CA MET A 37 2.92 2.58 5.27
C MET A 37 4.31 2.47 4.64
N ASP A 38 5.00 3.61 4.54
CA ASP A 38 6.36 3.68 4.02
C ASP A 38 7.37 3.41 5.15
N MET A 39 8.28 2.47 4.93
CA MET A 39 9.15 1.94 5.98
C MET A 39 10.52 1.53 5.42
N ASP A 40 11.59 1.84 6.15
CA ASP A 40 12.94 1.36 5.86
C ASP A 40 13.57 0.73 7.12
N PHE A 41 13.94 -0.53 7.02
CA PHE A 41 14.46 -1.31 8.15
C PHE A 41 15.96 -1.57 8.09
N HIS A 42 16.69 -0.94 7.15
CA HIS A 42 18.12 -1.15 7.01
C HIS A 42 18.80 0.15 6.59
N VAL A 43 19.13 0.99 7.57
CA VAL A 43 19.86 2.23 7.34
C VAL A 43 21.11 2.32 8.21
N HIS A 44 22.21 2.77 7.61
CA HIS A 44 23.48 3.03 8.29
C HIS A 44 23.69 4.52 8.51
N THR A 45 24.39 4.86 9.59
CA THR A 45 24.82 6.22 9.93
C THR A 45 26.34 6.30 9.92
N TYR A 46 26.89 7.51 10.08
CA TYR A 46 28.34 7.69 10.22
C TYR A 46 28.94 6.99 11.46
N CYS A 47 28.10 6.47 12.37
CA CYS A 47 28.55 5.69 13.49
C CYS A 47 29.04 4.29 13.08
N SER A 48 28.76 3.87 11.85
CA SER A 48 29.42 2.77 11.16
C SER A 48 30.03 3.21 9.82
N ASP A 49 29.35 2.99 8.70
CA ASP A 49 29.81 3.29 7.34
C ASP A 49 28.83 4.18 6.53
N GLY A 50 27.76 4.66 7.17
CA GLY A 50 26.85 5.64 6.58
C GLY A 50 27.48 7.03 6.46
N GLY A 51 26.87 7.89 5.63
CA GLY A 51 27.42 9.23 5.34
C GLY A 51 26.92 10.36 6.25
N GLU A 52 25.88 10.13 7.04
CA GLU A 52 25.13 11.17 7.73
C GLU A 52 24.96 10.86 9.22
N THR A 53 24.66 11.87 10.03
CA THR A 53 24.36 11.66 11.47
C THR A 53 23.01 10.99 11.68
N PRO A 54 22.82 10.24 12.79
CA PRO A 54 21.52 9.66 13.12
C PRO A 54 20.37 10.67 13.06
N GLU A 55 20.60 11.88 13.57
CA GLU A 55 19.61 12.96 13.59
C GLU A 55 19.24 13.41 12.16
N THR A 56 20.23 13.56 11.28
CA THR A 56 20.00 13.92 9.87
C THR A 56 19.24 12.82 9.13
N VAL A 57 19.58 11.55 9.38
CA VAL A 57 18.91 10.39 8.76
C VAL A 57 17.43 10.35 9.17
N VAL A 58 17.13 10.47 10.46
CA VAL A 58 15.75 10.52 10.98
C VAL A 58 14.98 11.69 10.39
N GLY A 59 15.59 12.88 10.34
CA GLY A 59 14.96 14.07 9.75
C GLY A 59 14.60 13.87 8.27
N LYS A 60 15.53 13.34 7.46
CA LYS A 60 15.29 13.06 6.04
C LYS A 60 14.20 12.00 5.83
N ALA A 61 14.16 10.96 6.67
CA ALA A 61 13.13 9.93 6.62
C ALA A 61 11.74 10.52 6.91
N ALA A 62 11.63 11.37 7.94
CA ALA A 62 10.39 12.07 8.27
C ALA A 62 9.94 13.02 7.13
N GLU A 63 10.87 13.78 6.54
CA GLU A 63 10.59 14.65 5.39
C GLU A 63 10.11 13.87 4.15
N ALA A 64 10.59 12.64 3.97
CA ALA A 64 10.20 11.75 2.89
C ALA A 64 8.85 11.02 3.15
N GLY A 65 8.28 11.13 4.35
CA GLY A 65 7.04 10.44 4.71
C GLY A 65 7.23 8.99 5.16
N VAL A 66 8.47 8.58 5.48
CA VAL A 66 8.76 7.27 6.06
C VAL A 66 8.23 7.24 7.49
N GLU A 67 7.29 6.33 7.75
CA GLU A 67 6.61 6.21 9.04
C GLU A 67 7.41 5.37 10.05
N PHE A 68 8.14 4.37 9.56
CA PHE A 68 9.02 3.54 10.39
C PHE A 68 10.42 3.45 9.81
N LEU A 69 11.43 3.69 10.66
CA LEU A 69 12.83 3.65 10.31
C LEU A 69 13.60 2.79 11.32
N ALA A 70 14.46 1.89 10.85
CA ALA A 70 15.45 1.21 11.69
C ALA A 70 16.88 1.55 11.28
N ILE A 71 17.67 1.97 12.26
CA ILE A 71 19.11 2.18 12.12
C ILE A 71 19.82 0.89 12.54
N THR A 72 20.63 0.34 11.64
CA THR A 72 21.28 -0.97 11.76
C THR A 72 22.78 -0.88 11.49
N ASP A 73 23.44 0.03 12.21
CA ASP A 73 24.89 0.25 12.10
C ASP A 73 25.70 -1.05 12.33
N HIS A 74 26.81 -1.20 11.60
CA HIS A 74 27.68 -2.37 11.69
C HIS A 74 28.31 -2.55 13.08
N ASP A 75 27.99 -3.66 13.74
CA ASP A 75 28.63 -4.15 14.98
C ASP A 75 28.70 -3.10 16.12
N THR A 76 27.81 -2.10 16.11
CA THR A 76 27.85 -0.98 17.06
C THR A 76 26.46 -0.47 17.40
N MET A 77 26.34 0.05 18.63
CA MET A 77 25.13 0.70 19.14
C MET A 77 25.47 2.06 19.77
N THR A 78 26.65 2.62 19.47
CA THR A 78 27.17 3.84 20.11
C THR A 78 26.29 5.08 19.88
N CYS A 79 25.43 5.06 18.86
CA CYS A 79 24.61 6.19 18.46
C CYS A 79 23.10 6.00 18.69
N VAL A 80 22.69 4.96 19.41
CA VAL A 80 21.26 4.71 19.71
C VAL A 80 20.60 5.91 20.38
N SER A 81 21.28 6.58 21.32
CA SER A 81 20.70 7.74 22.03
C SER A 81 20.43 8.96 21.15
N ARG A 82 20.95 8.96 19.92
CA ARG A 82 20.90 10.05 18.94
C ARG A 82 19.88 9.81 17.83
N ALA A 83 19.41 8.57 17.67
CA ALA A 83 18.39 8.18 16.71
C ALA A 83 16.99 8.46 17.29
N LYS A 84 16.63 9.75 17.38
CA LYS A 84 15.36 10.21 17.97
C LYS A 84 14.60 11.12 17.04
#